data_AF-A0A8H6IG97-F1
#
_entry.id   AF-A0A8H6IG97-F1
#
_cell.length_a   1.000
_cell.length_b   1.000
_cell.length_c   1.000
_cell.angle_alpha   90.00
_cell.angle_beta   90.00
_cell.angle_gamma   90.00
#
_symmetry.space_group_name_H-M   'P 1'
#
loop_
_entity.id
_entity.type
_entity.pdbx_description
1 polymer ?
#
loop_
_entity_poly.entity_id
_entity_poly.type
_entity_poly.pdbx_seq_one_letter_code
_entity_poly.pdbx_strand_id
1 'polypeptide(L)'
;MDRDAEETSVDRSETASSKPGTLCPFCDEPLPPILSSALTSELLRLMSISVPDPLPDNPLHRCLSIQHHAAFCSRHEYERKEIPKAKTHQWPLDINFYALHRRIENFQDELEAIMDDLTGSQFYKISRDSFSPGSSGGKPGPMRGFDTLDTQGAGYYGEKGFALMVEALESMFPEASYNFDAYKPVTWRAAIEEILTPELTIMLIVEDMGVSEEEAAQIRTASRLFGIHANPIEDNPTDQPPKIKEELVEPAVAEGALIDLTTPPTSPRPEAVVKTEPVEGTLKISEYNGEVIDLTLTDDEL
;
A
#
# COMPACT_ATOMS: atom_id res chain seq x y z
N MET A 1 -49.95 -17.23 48.65
CA MET A 1 -50.91 -16.85 47.61
C MET A 1 -50.86 -15.33 47.56
N ASP A 2 -50.16 -14.65 46.68
CA ASP A 2 -49.49 -15.03 45.42
C ASP A 2 -48.32 -14.06 45.18
N ARG A 3 -47.22 -14.59 44.63
CA ARG A 3 -46.09 -13.83 44.07
C ARG A 3 -46.14 -14.11 42.57
N ASP A 4 -46.60 -13.15 41.78
CA ASP A 4 -46.51 -13.17 40.32
C ASP A 4 -45.69 -11.93 39.93
N ALA A 5 -44.46 -12.08 39.45
CA ALA A 5 -44.04 -12.54 38.12
C ALA A 5 -44.04 -11.37 37.11
N GLU A 6 -42.88 -10.72 37.00
CA GLU A 6 -42.55 -9.83 35.88
C GLU A 6 -41.18 -10.29 35.36
N GLU A 7 -41.20 -11.34 34.54
CA GLU A 7 -40.04 -11.78 33.76
C GLU A 7 -40.00 -10.95 32.48
N THR A 8 -39.07 -10.01 32.43
CA THR A 8 -38.73 -9.23 31.24
C THR A 8 -37.94 -10.10 30.28
N SER A 9 -38.60 -10.56 29.22
CA SER A 9 -37.98 -11.23 28.08
C SER A 9 -37.10 -10.24 27.32
N VAL A 10 -35.79 -10.32 27.52
CA VAL A 10 -34.80 -9.62 26.70
C VAL A 10 -34.65 -10.37 25.38
N ASP A 11 -35.13 -9.70 24.34
CA ASP A 11 -35.01 -10.05 22.93
C ASP A 11 -33.53 -10.33 22.57
N ARG A 12 -33.22 -11.61 22.31
CA ARG A 12 -31.91 -12.03 21.82
C ARG A 12 -31.89 -11.78 20.33
N SER A 13 -31.23 -10.68 19.97
CA SER A 13 -30.74 -10.32 18.65
C SER A 13 -30.48 -11.54 17.75
N GLU A 14 -31.27 -11.64 16.68
CA GLU A 14 -31.04 -12.51 15.53
C GLU A 14 -29.61 -12.31 15.01
N THR A 15 -28.78 -13.35 15.13
CA THR A 15 -27.49 -13.41 14.46
C THR A 15 -27.76 -13.56 12.96
N ALA A 16 -27.48 -12.50 12.20
CA ALA A 16 -27.51 -12.53 10.75
C ALA A 16 -26.51 -13.58 10.25
N SER A 17 -27.02 -14.76 9.92
CA SER A 17 -26.26 -15.84 9.26
C SER A 17 -25.75 -15.30 7.92
N SER A 18 -24.47 -14.91 7.88
CA SER A 18 -23.81 -14.53 6.63
C SER A 18 -23.76 -15.74 5.71
N LYS A 19 -24.07 -15.53 4.43
CA LYS A 19 -24.09 -16.61 3.45
C LYS A 19 -22.70 -17.26 3.36
N PRO A 20 -22.59 -18.60 3.30
CA PRO A 20 -21.30 -19.25 3.08
C PRO A 20 -20.70 -18.74 1.76
N GLY A 21 -19.41 -18.37 1.80
CA GLY A 21 -18.68 -17.83 0.64
C GLY A 21 -18.62 -16.30 0.53
N THR A 22 -19.21 -15.53 1.46
CA THR A 22 -19.11 -14.04 1.44
C THR A 22 -17.99 -13.48 2.32
N LEU A 23 -17.40 -14.30 3.20
CA LEU A 23 -16.30 -13.92 4.07
C LEU A 23 -14.95 -14.25 3.43
N CYS A 24 -13.96 -13.41 3.71
CA CYS A 24 -12.58 -13.64 3.33
C CYS A 24 -12.07 -14.91 4.05
N PRO A 25 -11.49 -15.88 3.32
CA PRO A 25 -10.91 -17.08 3.91
C PRO A 25 -9.75 -16.84 4.89
N PHE A 26 -9.21 -15.61 4.97
CA PHE A 26 -7.96 -15.36 5.70
C PHE A 26 -8.13 -14.42 6.91
N CYS A 27 -9.07 -13.46 6.85
CA CYS A 27 -9.29 -12.48 7.94
C CYS A 27 -10.74 -12.43 8.44
N ASP A 28 -11.63 -13.27 7.89
CA ASP A 28 -13.04 -13.39 8.28
C ASP A 28 -13.92 -12.15 8.02
N GLU A 29 -13.34 -11.05 7.51
CA GLU A 29 -14.08 -9.88 7.04
C GLU A 29 -14.80 -10.18 5.71
N PRO A 30 -15.98 -9.58 5.44
CA PRO A 30 -16.64 -9.75 4.15
C PRO A 30 -15.76 -9.32 2.97
N LEU A 31 -15.83 -10.06 1.86
CA LEU A 31 -15.20 -9.72 0.59
C LEU A 31 -15.97 -8.60 -0.13
N PRO A 32 -15.34 -7.88 -1.08
CA PRO A 32 -16.07 -7.02 -2.01
C PRO A 32 -17.21 -7.79 -2.69
N PRO A 33 -18.36 -7.15 -2.97
CA PRO A 33 -19.47 -7.80 -3.66
C PRO A 33 -19.09 -8.24 -5.09
N ILE A 34 -18.11 -7.57 -5.69
CA ILE A 34 -17.54 -7.88 -6.99
C ILE A 34 -16.02 -7.80 -6.82
N LEU A 35 -15.31 -8.91 -7.01
CA LEU A 35 -13.86 -8.95 -6.97
C LEU A 35 -13.29 -8.53 -8.32
N SER A 36 -12.19 -7.77 -8.32
CA SER A 36 -11.42 -7.56 -9.53
C SER A 36 -10.83 -8.87 -10.06
N SER A 37 -10.48 -8.91 -11.35
CA SER A 37 -9.79 -10.07 -11.96
C SER A 37 -8.45 -10.37 -11.28
N ALA A 38 -7.72 -9.33 -10.88
CA ALA A 38 -6.48 -9.43 -10.14
C ALA A 38 -6.69 -10.04 -8.74
N LEU A 39 -7.65 -9.51 -7.97
CA LEU A 39 -7.95 -10.02 -6.63
C LEU A 39 -8.50 -11.45 -6.68
N THR A 40 -9.29 -11.76 -7.71
CA THR A 40 -9.78 -13.12 -7.98
C THR A 40 -8.64 -14.10 -8.23
N SER A 41 -7.71 -13.74 -9.12
CA SER A 41 -6.56 -14.58 -9.46
C SER A 41 -5.67 -14.82 -8.25
N GLU A 42 -5.45 -13.77 -7.45
CA GLU A 42 -4.66 -13.87 -6.22
C GLU A 42 -5.36 -14.73 -5.16
N LEU A 43 -6.69 -14.58 -4.98
CA LEU A 43 -7.45 -15.43 -4.07
C LEU A 43 -7.31 -16.91 -4.42
N LEU A 44 -7.49 -17.25 -5.71
CA LEU A 44 -7.35 -18.63 -6.18
C LEU A 44 -5.92 -19.17 -5.97
N ARG A 45 -4.91 -18.34 -6.24
CA ARG A 45 -3.50 -18.68 -5.97
C ARG A 45 -3.27 -18.95 -4.48
N LEU A 46 -3.73 -18.07 -3.60
CA LEU A 46 -3.56 -18.21 -2.15
C LEU A 46 -4.33 -19.39 -1.58
N MET A 47 -5.51 -19.70 -2.12
CA MET A 47 -6.26 -20.92 -1.76
C MET A 47 -5.47 -22.19 -2.06
N SER A 48 -4.62 -22.20 -3.11
CA SER A 48 -3.80 -23.36 -3.48
C SER A 48 -2.61 -23.63 -2.55
N ILE A 49 -2.12 -22.62 -1.84
CA ILE A 49 -0.94 -22.71 -0.95
C ILE A 49 -1.26 -22.62 0.55
N SER A 50 -2.48 -22.24 0.90
CA SER A 50 -2.94 -22.11 2.30
C SER A 50 -3.45 -23.43 2.86
N VAL A 51 -3.47 -23.54 4.19
CA VAL A 51 -3.93 -24.72 4.93
C VAL A 51 -5.35 -24.47 5.45
N PRO A 52 -6.33 -25.36 5.23
CA PRO A 52 -7.66 -25.22 5.82
C PRO A 52 -7.58 -25.17 7.36
N ASP A 53 -8.27 -24.21 7.97
CA ASP A 53 -8.37 -24.05 9.41
C ASP A 53 -9.77 -23.53 9.77
N PRO A 54 -10.83 -24.34 9.56
CA PRO A 54 -12.20 -23.86 9.58
C PRO A 54 -12.61 -23.33 10.96
N LEU A 55 -13.26 -22.16 10.97
CA LEU A 55 -13.83 -21.54 12.17
C LEU A 55 -15.36 -21.74 12.23
N PRO A 56 -15.99 -21.67 13.41
CA PRO A 56 -17.44 -21.81 13.55
C PRO A 56 -18.23 -20.83 12.66
N ASP A 57 -17.77 -19.58 12.59
CA ASP A 57 -18.43 -18.50 11.82
C ASP A 57 -17.92 -18.41 10.38
N ASN A 58 -16.75 -19.00 10.08
CA ASN A 58 -16.17 -19.07 8.74
C ASN A 58 -15.64 -20.50 8.45
N PRO A 59 -16.51 -21.40 7.94
CA PRO A 59 -16.10 -22.76 7.57
C PRO A 59 -15.04 -22.83 6.46
N LEU A 60 -14.83 -21.72 5.74
CA LEU A 60 -13.82 -21.62 4.68
C LEU A 60 -12.52 -20.98 5.17
N HIS A 61 -12.37 -20.70 6.47
CA HIS A 61 -11.15 -20.10 7.03
C HIS A 61 -9.91 -20.96 6.75
N ARG A 62 -8.78 -20.30 6.49
CA ARG A 62 -7.51 -20.90 6.11
C ARG A 62 -6.34 -20.15 6.73
N CYS A 63 -5.35 -20.90 7.20
CA CYS A 63 -4.07 -20.39 7.64
C CYS A 63 -3.16 -20.05 6.45
N LEU A 64 -2.51 -18.90 6.52
CA LEU A 64 -1.58 -18.38 5.52
C LEU A 64 -0.42 -17.63 6.22
N SER A 65 0.74 -17.54 5.58
CA SER A 65 1.86 -16.74 6.10
C SER A 65 1.44 -15.27 6.28
N ILE A 66 1.97 -14.61 7.32
CA ILE A 66 1.60 -13.22 7.67
C ILE A 66 1.74 -12.23 6.51
N GLN A 67 2.76 -12.39 5.66
CA GLN A 67 3.01 -11.53 4.50
C GLN A 67 1.87 -11.62 3.48
N HIS A 68 1.55 -12.84 3.02
CA HIS A 68 0.45 -13.04 2.08
C HIS A 68 -0.92 -12.68 2.69
N HIS A 69 -1.13 -12.96 3.99
CA HIS A 69 -2.34 -12.53 4.69
C HIS A 69 -2.48 -11.01 4.64
N ALA A 70 -1.45 -10.27 5.06
CA ALA A 70 -1.49 -8.81 5.07
C ALA A 70 -1.71 -8.24 3.66
N ALA A 71 -0.95 -8.70 2.66
CA ALA A 71 -1.05 -8.20 1.29
C ALA A 71 -2.44 -8.40 0.68
N PHE A 72 -3.01 -9.61 0.80
CA PHE A 72 -4.35 -9.88 0.25
C PHE A 72 -5.44 -9.13 1.01
N CYS A 73 -5.36 -9.13 2.35
CA CYS A 73 -6.38 -8.53 3.19
C CYS A 73 -6.47 -7.02 2.99
N SER A 74 -5.32 -6.33 2.92
CA SER A 74 -5.29 -4.91 2.58
C SER A 74 -5.86 -4.63 1.20
N ARG A 75 -5.59 -5.49 0.20
CA ARG A 75 -6.12 -5.28 -1.16
C ARG A 75 -7.63 -5.46 -1.25
N HIS A 76 -8.22 -6.50 -0.65
CA HIS A 76 -9.67 -6.66 -0.72
C HIS A 76 -10.39 -5.63 0.14
N GLU A 77 -9.79 -5.15 1.23
CA GLU A 77 -10.34 -4.05 2.01
C GLU A 77 -10.38 -2.76 1.18
N TYR A 78 -9.30 -2.46 0.45
CA TYR A 78 -9.27 -1.35 -0.50
C TYR A 78 -10.38 -1.45 -1.55
N GLU A 79 -10.56 -2.61 -2.18
CA GLU A 79 -11.62 -2.81 -3.19
C GLU A 79 -13.03 -2.72 -2.59
N ARG A 80 -13.22 -3.19 -1.35
CA ARG A 80 -14.53 -3.21 -0.67
C ARG A 80 -14.92 -1.86 -0.08
N LYS A 81 -13.98 -1.14 0.54
CA LYS A 81 -14.27 0.06 1.35
C LYS A 81 -13.78 1.33 0.66
N GLU A 82 -12.52 1.37 0.25
CA GLU A 82 -11.88 2.61 -0.20
C GLU A 82 -12.27 3.00 -1.63
N ILE A 83 -12.38 2.05 -2.58
CA ILE A 83 -12.84 2.37 -3.95
C ILE A 83 -14.27 2.95 -3.94
N PRO A 84 -15.28 2.33 -3.29
CA PRO A 84 -16.63 2.91 -3.24
C PRO A 84 -16.67 4.27 -2.52
N LYS A 85 -15.87 4.44 -1.46
CA LYS A 85 -15.72 5.72 -0.76
C LYS A 85 -15.17 6.80 -1.69
N ALA A 86 -14.07 6.53 -2.39
CA ALA A 86 -13.49 7.46 -3.36
C ALA A 86 -14.49 7.86 -4.44
N LYS A 87 -15.26 6.91 -4.99
CA LYS A 87 -16.32 7.20 -5.96
C LYS A 87 -17.42 8.09 -5.39
N THR A 88 -17.85 7.82 -4.15
CA THR A 88 -18.90 8.61 -3.47
C THR A 88 -18.44 10.05 -3.22
N HIS A 89 -17.19 10.23 -2.83
CA HIS A 89 -16.57 11.53 -2.61
C HIS A 89 -15.95 12.17 -3.86
N GLN A 90 -16.07 11.51 -5.02
CA GLN A 90 -15.56 11.96 -6.31
C GLN A 90 -14.04 12.24 -6.32
N TRP A 91 -13.26 11.54 -5.50
CA TRP A 91 -11.80 11.65 -5.55
C TRP A 91 -11.29 11.14 -6.91
N PRO A 92 -10.22 11.76 -7.47
CA PRO A 92 -9.62 11.29 -8.71
C PRO A 92 -9.21 9.81 -8.59
N LEU A 93 -9.73 8.99 -9.51
CA LEU A 93 -9.36 7.56 -9.58
C LEU A 93 -8.13 7.33 -10.45
N ASP A 94 -7.82 8.27 -11.33
CA ASP A 94 -6.67 8.25 -12.24
C ASP A 94 -6.04 9.65 -12.24
N ILE A 95 -4.78 9.73 -11.84
CA ILE A 95 -4.04 10.99 -11.69
C ILE A 95 -3.04 11.08 -12.82
N ASN A 96 -3.07 12.18 -13.56
CA ASN A 96 -2.08 12.44 -14.61
C ASN A 96 -0.74 12.90 -14.02
N PHE A 97 0.07 11.94 -13.56
CA PHE A 97 1.40 12.20 -13.02
C PHE A 97 2.37 12.85 -14.02
N TYR A 98 2.17 12.65 -15.33
CA TYR A 98 3.01 13.30 -16.36
C TYR A 98 2.89 14.83 -16.35
N ALA A 99 1.72 15.34 -15.96
CA ALA A 99 1.49 16.78 -15.86
C ALA A 99 1.83 17.34 -14.47
N LEU A 100 2.12 16.48 -13.48
CA LEU A 100 2.26 16.89 -12.08
C LEU A 100 3.38 17.91 -11.88
N HIS A 101 4.57 17.69 -12.46
CA HIS A 101 5.68 18.62 -12.31
C HIS A 101 5.32 20.05 -12.73
N ARG A 102 4.69 20.20 -13.90
CA ARG A 102 4.21 21.49 -14.40
C ARG A 102 3.15 22.13 -13.50
N ARG A 103 2.29 21.31 -12.88
CA ARG A 103 1.29 21.82 -11.92
C ARG A 103 1.96 22.35 -10.66
N ILE A 104 3.00 21.67 -10.18
CA ILE A 104 3.79 22.11 -9.02
C ILE A 104 4.50 23.44 -9.31
N GLU A 105 5.09 23.59 -10.49
CA GLU A 105 5.71 24.85 -10.92
C GLU A 105 4.74 26.05 -10.90
N ASN A 106 3.44 25.82 -11.15
CA ASN A 106 2.45 26.90 -11.09
C ASN A 106 2.23 27.45 -9.67
N PHE A 107 2.64 26.71 -8.63
CA PHE A 107 2.55 27.12 -7.22
C PHE A 107 3.89 27.66 -6.68
N GLN A 108 4.86 27.96 -7.56
CA GLN A 108 6.19 28.37 -7.14
C GLN A 108 6.17 29.56 -6.19
N ASP A 109 5.40 30.62 -6.51
CA ASP A 109 5.34 31.83 -5.70
C ASP A 109 4.78 31.55 -4.29
N GLU A 110 3.72 30.75 -4.19
CA GLU A 110 3.11 30.33 -2.92
C GLU A 110 4.07 29.46 -2.09
N LEU A 111 4.77 28.54 -2.74
CA LEU A 111 5.74 27.66 -2.09
C LEU A 111 6.98 28.43 -1.62
N GLU A 112 7.48 29.39 -2.41
CA GLU A 112 8.56 30.30 -2.03
C GLU A 112 8.16 31.13 -0.80
N ALA A 113 6.93 31.65 -0.76
CA ALA A 113 6.44 32.39 0.40
C ALA A 113 6.40 31.54 1.68
N ILE A 114 6.05 30.26 1.59
CA ILE A 114 6.10 29.33 2.73
C ILE A 114 7.55 29.02 3.10
N MET A 115 8.42 28.83 2.12
CA MET A 115 9.84 28.53 2.34
C MET A 115 10.56 29.70 3.04
N ASP A 116 10.21 30.94 2.71
CA ASP A 116 10.74 32.16 3.34
C ASP A 116 10.27 32.33 4.80
N ASP A 117 9.07 31.85 5.13
CA ASP A 117 8.58 31.80 6.52
C ASP A 117 7.82 30.52 6.84
N LEU A 118 8.57 29.48 7.21
CA LEU A 118 8.00 28.19 7.61
C LEU A 118 7.09 28.31 8.85
N THR A 119 7.27 29.33 9.70
CA THR A 119 6.56 29.40 10.99
C THR A 119 5.06 29.67 10.86
N GLY A 120 4.64 30.20 9.71
CA GLY A 120 3.24 30.39 9.34
C GLY A 120 2.50 29.07 9.10
N SER A 121 3.20 28.03 8.64
CA SER A 121 2.59 26.74 8.32
C SER A 121 2.15 25.96 9.57
N GLN A 122 0.98 25.32 9.48
CA GLN A 122 0.56 24.34 10.49
C GLN A 122 1.46 23.10 10.48
N PHE A 123 1.99 22.71 9.32
CA PHE A 123 2.86 21.56 9.18
C PHE A 123 4.24 21.79 9.78
N TYR A 124 4.73 23.03 9.80
CA TYR A 124 5.94 23.37 10.57
C TYR A 124 5.76 23.09 12.07
N LYS A 125 4.59 23.43 12.64
CA LYS A 125 4.32 23.19 14.06
C LYS A 125 4.30 21.69 14.35
N ILE A 126 3.62 20.91 13.51
CA ILE A 126 3.55 19.45 13.61
C ILE A 126 4.96 18.84 13.48
N SER A 127 5.71 19.23 12.44
CA SER A 127 7.09 18.79 12.19
C SER A 127 7.98 19.12 13.38
N ARG A 128 8.01 20.37 13.84
CA ARG A 128 8.82 20.79 14.99
C ARG A 128 8.46 20.04 16.27
N ASP A 129 7.17 19.87 16.56
CA ASP A 129 6.72 19.18 17.77
C ASP A 129 7.10 17.69 17.73
N SER A 130 7.17 17.10 16.53
CA SER A 130 7.73 15.77 16.30
C SER A 130 9.24 15.69 16.56
N PHE A 131 9.97 16.76 16.89
CA PHE A 131 11.36 16.65 17.39
C PHE A 131 11.44 16.70 18.92
N SER A 132 10.31 16.84 19.61
CA SER A 132 10.28 16.95 21.06
C SER A 132 10.61 15.62 21.76
N PRO A 133 11.39 15.63 22.86
CA PRO A 133 11.67 14.43 23.64
C PRO A 133 10.37 13.77 24.13
N GLY A 134 10.16 12.50 23.77
CA GLY A 134 8.96 11.73 24.15
C GLY A 134 7.84 11.71 23.12
N SER A 135 7.95 12.48 22.03
CA SER A 135 7.14 12.24 20.82
C SER A 135 7.66 10.98 20.09
N SER A 136 6.84 10.36 19.23
CA SER A 136 7.29 9.33 18.26
C SER A 136 8.50 9.78 17.42
N GLY A 137 8.75 11.08 17.42
CA GLY A 137 9.90 11.82 16.93
C GLY A 137 11.32 11.47 17.37
N GLY A 138 11.48 10.70 18.45
CA GLY A 138 12.79 10.22 18.89
C GLY A 138 13.37 9.09 18.03
N LYS A 139 12.63 8.64 17.00
CA LYS A 139 13.05 7.54 16.12
C LYS A 139 13.96 8.07 14.99
N PRO A 140 15.11 7.43 14.73
CA PRO A 140 16.00 7.84 13.65
C PRO A 140 15.45 7.51 12.25
N GLY A 141 15.68 8.43 11.31
CA GLY A 141 15.63 8.22 9.85
C GLY A 141 14.36 7.55 9.30
N PRO A 142 14.45 6.34 8.71
CA PRO A 142 13.37 5.75 7.90
C PRO A 142 12.06 5.53 8.67
N MET A 143 12.13 5.35 9.99
CA MET A 143 10.94 5.17 10.83
C MET A 143 10.14 6.47 11.05
N ARG A 144 10.79 7.64 10.87
CA ARG A 144 10.13 8.95 10.82
C ARG A 144 9.40 9.16 9.49
N GLY A 145 9.98 8.72 8.36
CA GLY A 145 9.34 8.80 7.04
C GLY A 145 8.01 8.04 6.95
N PHE A 146 7.88 6.89 7.63
CA PHE A 146 6.60 6.20 7.77
C PHE A 146 5.56 7.00 8.57
N ASP A 147 5.97 7.59 9.70
CA ASP A 147 5.10 8.47 10.50
C ASP A 147 4.70 9.73 9.69
N THR A 148 5.59 10.27 8.84
CA THR A 148 5.31 11.39 7.91
C THR A 148 4.31 11.00 6.83
N LEU A 149 4.43 9.83 6.21
CA LEU A 149 3.45 9.37 5.23
C LEU A 149 2.07 9.16 5.88
N ASP A 150 2.03 8.66 7.12
CA ASP A 150 0.79 8.48 7.86
C ASP A 150 0.17 9.80 8.34
N THR A 151 0.96 10.77 8.78
CA THR A 151 0.45 12.03 9.36
C THR A 151 0.33 13.18 8.36
N GLN A 152 1.17 13.19 7.32
CA GLN A 152 1.39 14.29 6.38
C GLN A 152 1.48 13.82 4.91
N GLY A 153 1.11 12.58 4.60
CA GLY A 153 1.16 12.03 3.24
C GLY A 153 0.26 12.75 2.22
N ALA A 154 0.39 12.37 0.95
CA ALA A 154 -0.19 13.07 -0.19
C ALA A 154 -1.70 12.77 -0.46
N GLY A 155 -2.44 12.21 0.51
CA GLY A 155 -3.84 11.83 0.32
C GLY A 155 -4.05 10.87 -0.86
N TYR A 156 -5.02 11.13 -1.75
CA TYR A 156 -5.29 10.28 -2.91
C TYR A 156 -4.13 10.23 -3.92
N TYR A 157 -3.17 11.16 -3.86
CA TYR A 157 -1.96 11.10 -4.69
C TYR A 157 -1.05 9.92 -4.34
N GLY A 158 -1.19 9.35 -3.13
CA GLY A 158 -0.46 8.18 -2.70
C GLY A 158 1.05 8.39 -2.59
N GLU A 159 1.78 7.29 -2.49
CA GLU A 159 3.25 7.28 -2.34
C GLU A 159 3.94 7.79 -3.61
N LYS A 160 3.43 7.40 -4.78
CA LYS A 160 3.97 7.85 -6.08
C LYS A 160 3.90 9.37 -6.22
N GLY A 161 2.75 9.96 -5.88
CA GLY A 161 2.60 11.40 -5.93
C GLY A 161 3.45 12.12 -4.89
N PHE A 162 3.55 11.56 -3.67
CA PHE A 162 4.45 12.10 -2.65
C PHE A 162 5.91 12.14 -3.14
N ALA A 163 6.42 11.04 -3.71
CA ALA A 163 7.79 10.98 -4.22
C ALA A 163 8.05 12.00 -5.34
N LEU A 164 7.13 12.13 -6.29
CA LEU A 164 7.25 13.10 -7.39
C LEU A 164 7.17 14.56 -6.89
N MET A 165 6.34 14.82 -5.87
CA MET A 165 6.28 16.15 -5.23
C MET A 165 7.59 16.49 -4.53
N VAL A 166 8.14 15.56 -3.74
CA VAL A 166 9.44 15.74 -3.08
C VAL A 166 10.53 16.00 -4.12
N GLU A 167 10.64 15.18 -5.16
CA GLU A 167 11.63 15.36 -6.23
C GLU A 167 11.52 16.76 -6.90
N ALA A 168 10.31 17.19 -7.23
CA ALA A 168 10.08 18.50 -7.83
C ALA A 168 10.48 19.63 -6.86
N LEU A 169 10.09 19.53 -5.59
CA LEU A 169 10.41 20.52 -4.57
C LEU A 169 11.93 20.57 -4.28
N GLU A 170 12.63 19.44 -4.24
CA GLU A 170 14.09 19.43 -4.08
C GLU A 170 14.81 20.14 -5.24
N SER A 171 14.28 20.01 -6.46
CA SER A 171 14.79 20.74 -7.63
C SER A 171 14.49 22.24 -7.57
N MET A 172 13.31 22.64 -7.08
CA MET A 172 12.91 24.05 -6.96
C MET A 172 13.61 24.76 -5.80
N PHE A 173 13.88 24.04 -4.70
CA PHE A 173 14.43 24.57 -3.45
C PHE A 173 15.74 23.88 -3.06
N PRO A 174 16.86 24.06 -3.79
CA PRO A 174 18.11 23.38 -3.50
C PRO A 174 18.62 23.69 -2.08
N GLU A 175 19.04 22.66 -1.34
CA GLU A 175 19.48 22.78 0.06
C GLU A 175 20.54 23.89 0.27
N ALA A 176 21.50 24.01 -0.64
CA ALA A 176 22.58 24.99 -0.55
C ALA A 176 22.11 26.45 -0.62
N SER A 177 20.88 26.70 -1.07
CA SER A 177 20.30 28.04 -1.20
C SER A 177 19.66 28.55 0.10
N TYR A 178 19.46 27.69 1.11
CA TYR A 178 18.69 28.01 2.31
C TYR A 178 19.47 27.76 3.60
N ASN A 179 19.35 28.68 4.56
CA ASN A 179 19.92 28.50 5.90
C ASN A 179 18.83 28.12 6.92
N PHE A 180 18.93 26.90 7.43
CA PHE A 180 17.97 26.35 8.40
C PHE A 180 18.35 26.54 9.87
N ASP A 181 19.41 27.30 10.19
CA ASP A 181 19.84 27.51 11.57
C ASP A 181 18.73 28.11 12.45
N ALA A 182 17.89 28.98 11.89
CA ALA A 182 16.77 29.62 12.60
C ALA A 182 15.57 28.68 12.84
N TYR A 183 15.45 27.59 12.07
CA TYR A 183 14.32 26.66 12.11
C TYR A 183 14.63 25.36 12.86
N LYS A 184 15.82 25.24 13.45
CA LYS A 184 16.19 24.07 14.26
C LYS A 184 15.12 23.77 15.31
N PRO A 185 14.74 22.49 15.49
CA PRO A 185 15.40 21.29 14.96
C PRO A 185 14.98 20.87 13.54
N VAL A 186 14.06 21.58 12.88
CA VAL A 186 13.60 21.25 11.53
C VAL A 186 14.76 21.40 10.53
N THR A 187 14.99 20.36 9.73
CA THR A 187 16.02 20.32 8.68
C THR A 187 15.42 20.72 7.33
N TRP A 188 16.27 20.99 6.33
CA TRP A 188 15.81 21.21 4.96
C TRP A 188 14.97 20.05 4.43
N ARG A 189 15.42 18.80 4.64
CA ARG A 189 14.65 17.61 4.25
C ARG A 189 13.27 17.56 4.92
N ALA A 190 13.19 17.84 6.22
CA ALA A 190 11.90 17.89 6.91
C ALA A 190 11.03 19.04 6.38
N ALA A 191 11.60 20.18 6.00
CA ALA A 191 10.82 21.23 5.36
C ALA A 191 10.25 20.82 4.00
N ILE A 192 10.98 20.06 3.19
CA ILE A 192 10.47 19.54 1.92
C ILE A 192 9.37 18.50 2.16
N GLU A 193 9.69 17.45 2.92
CA GLU A 193 8.83 16.26 3.09
C GLU A 193 7.66 16.50 4.07
N GLU A 194 7.92 17.14 5.21
CA GLU A 194 6.97 17.30 6.31
C GLU A 194 6.23 18.65 6.26
N ILE A 195 6.63 19.61 5.42
CA ILE A 195 6.00 20.94 5.36
C ILE A 195 5.53 21.28 3.94
N LEU A 196 6.44 21.46 2.98
CA LEU A 196 6.07 21.90 1.63
C LEU A 196 5.24 20.85 0.89
N THR A 197 5.56 19.56 1.01
CA THR A 197 4.78 18.49 0.36
C THR A 197 3.32 18.45 0.84
N PRO A 198 3.00 18.46 2.14
CA PRO A 198 1.61 18.51 2.59
C PRO A 198 0.89 19.83 2.27
N GLU A 199 1.58 20.98 2.21
CA GLU A 199 0.99 22.26 1.73
C GLU A 199 0.66 22.17 0.24
N LEU A 200 1.62 21.77 -0.59
CA LEU A 200 1.45 21.55 -2.02
C LEU A 200 0.32 20.57 -2.33
N THR A 201 0.22 19.49 -1.55
CA THR A 201 -0.87 18.53 -1.68
C THR A 201 -2.23 19.20 -1.47
N ILE A 202 -2.37 20.10 -0.49
CA ILE A 202 -3.62 20.85 -0.28
C ILE A 202 -3.91 21.72 -1.51
N MET A 203 -2.93 22.46 -2.02
CA MET A 203 -3.09 23.32 -3.20
C MET A 203 -3.55 22.52 -4.43
N LEU A 204 -2.94 21.36 -4.66
CA LEU A 204 -3.30 20.44 -5.74
C LEU A 204 -4.73 19.88 -5.57
N ILE A 205 -5.14 19.54 -4.35
CA ILE A 205 -6.50 19.08 -4.07
C ILE A 205 -7.53 20.20 -4.29
N VAL A 206 -7.20 21.43 -3.89
CA VAL A 206 -8.02 22.61 -4.17
C VAL A 206 -8.19 22.79 -5.68
N GLU A 207 -7.10 22.68 -6.47
CA GLU A 207 -7.15 22.76 -7.93
C GLU A 207 -8.00 21.64 -8.55
N ASP A 208 -7.83 20.39 -8.11
CA ASP A 208 -8.52 19.22 -8.67
C ASP A 208 -10.02 19.20 -8.36
N MET A 209 -10.39 19.57 -7.13
CA MET A 209 -11.74 19.37 -6.59
C MET A 209 -12.54 20.68 -6.54
N GLY A 210 -11.91 21.84 -6.67
CA GLY A 210 -12.57 23.14 -6.58
C GLY A 210 -13.15 23.45 -5.18
N VAL A 211 -12.47 22.99 -4.14
CA VAL A 211 -12.91 23.08 -2.72
C VAL A 211 -12.12 24.14 -1.94
N SER A 212 -12.50 24.41 -0.68
CA SER A 212 -11.69 25.28 0.19
C SER A 212 -10.42 24.57 0.69
N GLU A 213 -9.44 25.32 1.18
CA GLU A 213 -8.21 24.77 1.75
C GLU A 213 -8.50 23.85 2.95
N GLU A 214 -9.46 24.21 3.81
CA GLU A 214 -9.84 23.39 4.97
C GLU A 214 -10.49 22.07 4.55
N GLU A 215 -11.33 22.10 3.52
CA GLU A 215 -11.93 20.89 2.95
C GLU A 215 -10.88 20.04 2.24
N ALA A 216 -9.94 20.65 1.51
CA ALA A 216 -8.82 19.95 0.89
C ALA A 216 -7.92 19.25 1.94
N ALA A 217 -7.65 19.87 3.08
CA ALA A 217 -6.92 19.25 4.18
C ALA A 217 -7.66 18.03 4.77
N GLN A 218 -8.99 18.10 4.86
CA GLN A 218 -9.82 16.96 5.27
C GLN A 218 -9.81 15.85 4.23
N ILE A 219 -9.95 16.19 2.94
CA ILE A 219 -9.87 15.25 1.82
C ILE A 219 -8.52 14.54 1.80
N ARG A 220 -7.41 15.27 1.97
CA ARG A 220 -6.07 14.68 2.03
C ARG A 220 -6.00 13.59 3.10
N THR A 221 -6.47 13.89 4.29
CA THR A 221 -6.46 12.94 5.41
C THR A 221 -7.39 11.75 5.14
N ALA A 222 -8.62 12.02 4.68
CA ALA A 222 -9.63 11.01 4.44
C ALA A 222 -9.29 10.04 3.30
N SER A 223 -8.50 10.50 2.32
CA SER A 223 -8.14 9.76 1.10
C SER A 223 -6.79 9.05 1.16
N ARG A 224 -6.10 9.09 2.30
CA ARG A 224 -4.77 8.47 2.48
C ARG A 224 -4.74 6.99 2.15
N LEU A 225 -5.64 6.20 2.75
CA LEU A 225 -5.69 4.74 2.52
C LEU A 225 -6.02 4.41 1.07
N PHE A 226 -6.88 5.22 0.43
CA PHE A 226 -7.14 5.10 -0.99
C PHE A 226 -5.86 5.34 -1.81
N GLY A 227 -5.14 6.42 -1.54
CA GLY A 227 -3.92 6.78 -2.28
C GLY A 227 -2.81 5.75 -2.19
N ILE A 228 -2.56 5.16 -1.01
CA ILE A 228 -1.53 4.12 -0.81
C ILE A 228 -1.73 2.94 -1.77
N HIS A 229 -2.99 2.53 -1.98
CA HIS A 229 -3.30 1.40 -2.85
C HIS A 229 -3.53 1.78 -4.32
N ALA A 230 -4.03 2.99 -4.57
CA ALA A 230 -4.29 3.48 -5.93
C ALA A 230 -2.99 3.88 -6.64
N ASN A 231 -2.06 4.49 -5.90
CA ASN A 231 -0.85 5.13 -6.43
C ASN A 231 0.40 4.76 -5.60
N PRO A 232 0.74 3.46 -5.48
CA PRO A 232 1.97 3.03 -4.81
C PRO A 232 3.22 3.41 -5.61
N ILE A 233 4.38 3.49 -4.94
CA ILE A 233 5.67 3.51 -5.65
C ILE A 233 5.91 2.10 -6.21
N GLU A 234 6.18 2.00 -7.52
CA GLU A 234 6.54 0.72 -8.12
C GLU A 234 7.97 0.34 -7.72
N ASP A 235 8.16 -0.83 -7.09
CA ASP A 235 9.47 -1.35 -6.67
C ASP A 235 10.41 -1.75 -7.84
N ASN A 236 10.10 -1.38 -9.09
CA ASN A 236 10.85 -1.82 -10.27
C ASN A 236 11.38 -0.63 -11.09
N PRO A 237 12.70 -0.37 -11.12
CA PRO A 237 13.31 0.75 -11.84
C PRO A 237 13.42 0.45 -13.34
N THR A 238 12.30 0.21 -14.00
CA THR A 238 12.23 0.22 -15.45
C THR A 238 11.29 1.32 -15.90
N ASP A 239 11.84 2.54 -15.96
CA ASP A 239 11.40 3.55 -16.92
C ASP A 239 11.49 2.97 -18.34
N GLN A 240 10.43 2.29 -18.77
CA GLN A 240 10.14 2.09 -20.18
C GLN A 240 8.69 2.47 -20.43
N PRO A 241 8.40 3.29 -21.46
CA PRO A 241 7.03 3.50 -21.92
C PRO A 241 6.40 2.13 -22.27
N PRO A 242 5.07 2.00 -22.17
CA PRO A 242 4.39 0.72 -22.31
C PRO A 242 4.76 0.07 -23.64
N LYS A 243 5.46 -1.07 -23.56
CA LYS A 243 5.66 -1.95 -24.71
C LYS A 243 4.31 -2.57 -25.06
N ILE A 244 3.76 -2.10 -26.18
CA ILE A 244 2.62 -2.71 -26.83
C ILE A 244 2.96 -4.17 -27.18
N LYS A 245 2.08 -5.05 -26.70
CA LYS A 245 1.92 -6.50 -26.93
C LYS A 245 2.77 -7.41 -26.06
N GLU A 246 2.16 -7.83 -24.95
CA GLU A 246 2.35 -9.17 -24.43
C GLU A 246 1.00 -9.87 -24.41
N GLU A 247 0.87 -10.80 -25.36
CA GLU A 247 -0.24 -11.75 -25.50
C GLU A 247 -0.11 -12.76 -24.34
N LEU A 248 -0.55 -12.36 -23.15
CA LEU A 248 -0.83 -13.29 -22.07
C LEU A 248 -2.16 -13.96 -22.37
N VAL A 249 -2.13 -15.28 -22.55
CA VAL A 249 -3.32 -16.12 -22.55
C VAL A 249 -3.95 -15.99 -21.16
N GLU A 250 -4.96 -15.15 -21.06
CA GLU A 250 -5.82 -15.05 -19.89
C GLU A 250 -6.43 -16.43 -19.61
N PRO A 251 -6.33 -16.98 -18.38
CA PRO A 251 -7.34 -17.93 -17.97
C PRO A 251 -8.66 -17.16 -17.97
N ALA A 252 -9.61 -17.59 -18.81
CA ALA A 252 -10.92 -16.98 -18.96
C ALA A 252 -11.69 -17.04 -17.63
N VAL A 253 -11.48 -16.04 -16.77
CA VAL A 253 -12.32 -15.75 -15.62
C VAL A 253 -13.05 -14.47 -15.99
N ALA A 254 -14.33 -14.60 -16.32
CA ALA A 254 -15.16 -13.48 -16.74
C ALA A 254 -15.11 -12.36 -15.68
N GLU A 255 -14.90 -11.13 -16.14
CA GLU A 255 -14.91 -9.93 -15.32
C GLU A 255 -16.24 -9.86 -14.54
N GLY A 256 -16.17 -9.85 -13.21
CA GLY A 256 -17.34 -9.77 -12.33
C GLY A 256 -18.05 -11.11 -12.02
N ALA A 257 -17.41 -12.26 -12.23
CA ALA A 257 -17.97 -13.54 -11.79
C ALA A 257 -18.05 -13.66 -10.25
N LEU A 258 -19.20 -14.11 -9.74
CA LEU A 258 -19.32 -14.56 -8.35
C LEU A 258 -18.50 -15.85 -8.18
N ILE A 259 -17.43 -15.78 -7.40
CA ILE A 259 -16.62 -16.97 -7.09
C ILE A 259 -17.34 -17.78 -6.03
N ASP A 260 -17.70 -19.02 -6.36
CA ASP A 260 -18.17 -19.97 -5.38
C ASP A 260 -16.97 -20.60 -4.65
N LEU A 261 -16.59 -19.99 -3.53
CA LEU A 261 -15.51 -20.46 -2.66
C LEU A 261 -15.80 -21.84 -2.04
N THR A 262 -17.02 -22.37 -2.16
CA THR A 262 -17.39 -23.70 -1.66
C THR A 262 -16.99 -24.82 -2.61
N THR A 263 -16.59 -24.50 -3.85
CA THR A 263 -16.06 -25.47 -4.80
C THR A 263 -14.53 -25.45 -4.81
N PRO A 264 -13.85 -26.60 -4.67
CA PRO A 264 -12.40 -26.65 -4.75
C PRO A 264 -11.94 -26.26 -6.17
N PRO A 265 -10.84 -25.47 -6.32
CA PRO A 265 -10.35 -25.09 -7.63
C PRO A 265 -9.95 -26.34 -8.41
N THR A 266 -10.64 -26.57 -9.52
CA THR A 266 -10.28 -27.62 -10.48
C THR A 266 -9.18 -27.08 -11.40
N SER A 267 -7.93 -27.15 -10.93
CA SER A 267 -6.77 -26.97 -11.82
C SER A 267 -6.16 -28.33 -12.17
N PRO A 268 -5.84 -28.59 -13.45
CA PRO A 268 -5.18 -29.82 -13.86
C PRO A 268 -3.74 -29.85 -13.34
N ARG A 269 -3.38 -30.97 -12.70
CA ARG A 269 -2.00 -31.27 -12.30
C ARG A 269 -1.16 -31.40 -13.58
N PRO A 270 -0.03 -30.68 -13.74
CA PRO A 270 0.85 -30.93 -14.86
C PRO A 270 1.41 -32.35 -14.74
N GLU A 271 1.11 -33.20 -15.72
CA GLU A 271 1.68 -34.54 -15.82
C GLU A 271 3.19 -34.43 -16.00
N ALA A 272 3.93 -35.13 -15.12
CA ALA A 272 5.37 -35.25 -15.23
C ALA A 272 5.72 -36.00 -16.53
N VAL A 273 6.28 -35.28 -17.49
CA VAL A 273 6.84 -35.88 -18.71
C VAL A 273 8.13 -36.60 -18.32
N VAL A 274 8.02 -37.91 -18.10
CA VAL A 274 9.15 -38.84 -18.08
C VAL A 274 9.71 -38.90 -19.51
N LYS A 275 10.91 -38.34 -19.72
CA LYS A 275 11.71 -38.62 -20.92
C LYS A 275 12.80 -39.62 -20.55
N THR A 276 12.68 -40.80 -21.15
CA THR A 276 13.70 -41.84 -21.22
C THR A 276 14.91 -41.39 -22.05
N GLU A 277 16.09 -41.86 -21.63
CA GLU A 277 17.46 -41.79 -22.17
C GLU A 277 17.60 -42.17 -23.69
N PRO A 278 18.79 -42.19 -24.39
CA PRO A 278 20.17 -42.37 -23.87
C PRO A 278 21.39 -41.80 -24.68
N VAL A 279 22.59 -42.12 -24.15
CA VAL A 279 23.89 -42.46 -24.80
C VAL A 279 25.07 -41.46 -24.72
N GLU A 280 26.15 -42.01 -24.15
CA GLU A 280 27.59 -41.75 -24.18
C GLU A 280 28.20 -40.80 -25.24
N GLY A 281 29.23 -40.06 -24.81
CA GLY A 281 30.21 -39.41 -25.68
C GLY A 281 31.33 -38.70 -24.91
N THR A 282 32.50 -39.31 -24.86
CA THR A 282 33.74 -38.84 -24.20
C THR A 282 34.41 -37.70 -24.98
N LEU A 283 34.98 -36.67 -24.30
CA LEU A 283 36.39 -36.20 -24.41
C LEU A 283 36.63 -34.72 -24.01
N LYS A 284 37.71 -34.56 -23.21
CA LYS A 284 38.73 -33.49 -23.13
C LYS A 284 38.48 -32.20 -22.32
N ILE A 285 39.08 -32.24 -21.14
CA ILE A 285 39.95 -31.26 -20.44
C ILE A 285 40.38 -30.02 -21.25
N SER A 286 40.16 -28.83 -20.67
CA SER A 286 41.17 -27.77 -20.55
C SER A 286 40.90 -26.92 -19.28
N GLU A 287 41.89 -26.93 -18.40
CA GLU A 287 42.35 -25.89 -17.43
C GLU A 287 41.89 -24.44 -17.74
N TYR A 288 41.72 -23.47 -16.83
CA TYR A 288 42.35 -23.16 -15.53
C TYR A 288 41.58 -22.01 -14.82
N ASN A 289 41.97 -21.69 -13.58
CA ASN A 289 41.52 -20.63 -12.65
C ASN A 289 40.41 -21.08 -11.67
N GLY A 290 40.68 -21.68 -10.52
CA GLY A 290 41.82 -21.48 -9.62
C GLY A 290 41.42 -20.62 -8.43
N GLU A 291 40.58 -21.15 -7.54
CA GLU A 291 40.59 -20.82 -6.11
C GLU A 291 39.81 -21.88 -5.34
N VAL A 292 40.50 -22.54 -4.40
CA VAL A 292 39.94 -23.49 -3.44
C VAL A 292 39.69 -22.71 -2.17
N ILE A 293 38.42 -22.55 -1.78
CA ILE A 293 38.07 -22.03 -0.47
C ILE A 293 38.01 -23.23 0.48
N ASP A 294 39.00 -23.29 1.35
CA ASP A 294 39.11 -24.25 2.45
C ASP A 294 38.17 -23.82 3.58
N LEU A 295 37.25 -24.71 3.99
CA LEU A 295 36.33 -24.50 5.11
C LEU A 295 36.60 -25.59 6.16
N THR A 296 37.73 -25.47 6.86
CA THR A 296 37.91 -26.18 8.13
C THR A 296 37.26 -25.39 9.26
N LEU A 297 36.16 -25.93 9.76
CA LEU A 297 35.59 -25.65 11.07
C LEU A 297 36.62 -25.97 12.15
N THR A 298 36.89 -25.02 13.04
CA THR A 298 37.54 -25.28 14.32
C THR A 298 36.49 -25.21 15.42
N ASP A 299 36.17 -26.37 15.98
CA ASP A 299 35.60 -26.50 17.31
C ASP A 299 36.67 -26.16 18.37
N ASP A 300 36.17 -25.70 19.51
CA ASP A 300 36.80 -25.66 20.84
C ASP A 300 37.87 -24.59 21.13
N GLU A 301 37.46 -23.54 21.86
CA GLU A 301 38.17 -23.12 23.07
C GLU A 301 37.18 -22.67 24.18
N LEU A 302 37.12 -23.49 25.24
CA LEU A 302 36.94 -23.19 26.68
C LEU A 302 35.60 -22.66 27.24
#